data_AF-A0AA37BM99-F1
#
_entry.id   AF-A0AA37BM99-F1
#
_cell.length_a   1.000
_cell.length_b   1.000
_cell.length_c   1.000
_cell.angle_alpha   90.00
_cell.angle_beta   90.00
_cell.angle_gamma   90.00
#
_symmetry.space_group_name_H-M   'P 1'
#
loop_
_entity.id
_entity.type
_entity.pdbx_description
1 polymer ?
#
loop_
_entity_poly.entity_id
_entity_poly.type
_entity_poly.pdbx_seq_one_letter_code
_entity_poly.pdbx_strand_id
1 'polypeptide(L)'
;MMSLKKIKNRRRPIRQQAPQQHRRRLTAVIGSATAGLILAGGLGYGLSAEPSAKAASFDGGLNYSQPAEAASSDGGLPPWTTPADPLPGIKAAGLTTGPMGTAEHYHAHLDIFIDGKPVPMAADIGIEPVSGTMTALHTHDSRGVIHIESHTKGDTYTLGQLFTQWGVTLTADRIGALTAGGGKTLTAYIDGKRADGDPAAIVLKPHMQVALVYGTPDLSFTPPAAYTFQPGE
;
A
#
# COMPACT_ATOMS: atom_id res chain seq x y z
N MET A 1 -67.32 14.86 -36.55
CA MET A 1 -67.03 16.09 -35.77
C MET A 1 -66.56 15.68 -34.38
N MET A 2 -65.27 15.79 -34.06
CA MET A 2 -64.78 16.18 -32.74
C MET A 2 -63.25 16.34 -32.81
N SER A 3 -62.82 17.57 -32.57
CA SER A 3 -61.45 18.08 -32.69
C SER A 3 -60.74 17.94 -31.34
N LEU A 4 -59.62 17.24 -31.29
CA LEU A 4 -58.76 17.17 -30.11
C LEU A 4 -57.65 18.24 -30.23
N LYS A 5 -57.79 19.29 -29.41
CA LYS A 5 -56.86 20.42 -29.30
C LYS A 5 -55.52 19.98 -28.68
N LYS A 6 -54.42 20.39 -29.32
CA LYS A 6 -53.04 20.29 -28.83
C LYS A 6 -52.85 21.05 -27.51
N ILE A 7 -52.37 20.38 -26.47
CA ILE A 7 -51.91 20.99 -25.22
C ILE A 7 -50.43 21.33 -25.35
N LYS A 8 -50.09 22.63 -25.26
CA LYS A 8 -48.73 23.16 -25.38
C LYS A 8 -48.19 23.45 -23.98
N ASN A 9 -47.36 22.55 -23.44
CA ASN A 9 -46.70 22.73 -22.14
C ASN A 9 -45.57 23.77 -22.23
N ARG A 10 -45.77 24.96 -21.64
CA ARG A 10 -44.71 25.95 -21.41
C ARG A 10 -44.18 25.78 -19.98
N ARG A 11 -42.97 25.26 -19.82
CA ARG A 11 -42.25 25.27 -18.52
C ARG A 11 -41.40 26.55 -18.44
N ARG A 12 -41.59 27.33 -17.38
CA ARG A 12 -40.77 28.50 -17.01
C ARG A 12 -39.46 28.02 -16.36
N PRO A 13 -38.32 28.72 -16.55
CA PRO A 13 -37.07 28.35 -15.90
C PRO A 13 -37.09 28.76 -14.42
N ILE A 14 -36.73 27.82 -13.53
CA ILE A 14 -36.48 28.06 -12.11
C ILE A 14 -35.05 28.60 -11.95
N ARG A 15 -34.94 29.81 -11.38
CA ARG A 15 -33.69 30.44 -10.95
C ARG A 15 -33.53 30.23 -9.44
N GLN A 16 -32.53 29.48 -9.00
CA GLN A 16 -32.04 29.43 -7.61
C GLN A 16 -30.51 29.25 -7.69
N GLN A 17 -29.74 30.33 -7.60
CA GLN A 17 -29.14 30.96 -6.41
C GLN A 17 -28.03 30.11 -5.78
N ALA A 18 -26.78 30.57 -5.98
CA ALA A 18 -25.57 30.01 -5.41
C ALA A 18 -25.42 30.37 -3.92
N PRO A 19 -24.92 29.47 -3.05
CA PRO A 19 -24.65 29.80 -1.66
C PRO A 19 -23.39 30.67 -1.52
N GLN A 20 -23.55 31.78 -0.79
CA GLN A 20 -22.52 32.76 -0.46
C GLN A 20 -21.45 32.16 0.46
N GLN A 21 -20.19 32.42 0.13
CA GLN A 21 -19.02 32.10 0.94
C GLN A 21 -18.99 32.97 2.21
N HIS A 22 -19.23 32.37 3.38
CA HIS A 22 -18.91 33.02 4.65
C HIS A 22 -17.43 32.81 4.99
N ARG A 23 -16.62 33.79 4.56
CA ARG A 23 -15.26 34.01 5.06
C ARG A 23 -15.33 34.37 6.55
N ARG A 24 -14.80 33.52 7.42
CA ARG A 24 -14.43 33.91 8.79
C ARG A 24 -12.92 34.08 8.85
N ARG A 25 -12.51 35.36 8.85
CA ARG A 25 -11.18 35.80 9.28
C ARG A 25 -11.18 35.88 10.80
N LEU A 26 -10.20 35.30 11.48
CA LEU A 26 -9.82 35.66 12.84
C LEU A 26 -8.29 35.59 12.98
N THR A 27 -7.78 36.67 13.54
CA THR A 27 -6.40 37.14 13.65
C THR A 27 -5.61 36.45 14.77
N ALA A 28 -4.28 36.51 14.63
CA ALA A 28 -3.24 35.92 15.48
C ALA A 28 -3.17 36.50 16.91
N VAL A 29 -2.61 35.71 17.84
CA VAL A 29 -1.90 36.21 19.03
C VAL A 29 -0.53 35.52 19.13
N ILE A 30 0.47 36.39 19.28
CA ILE A 30 1.90 36.15 19.47
C ILE A 30 2.16 35.79 20.93
N GLY A 31 3.07 34.85 21.18
CA GLY A 31 3.61 34.56 22.51
C GLY A 31 5.08 34.15 22.41
N SER A 32 5.97 35.14 22.37
CA SER A 32 7.42 35.00 22.49
C SER A 32 7.85 35.06 23.96
N ALA A 33 8.71 34.15 24.40
CA ALA A 33 9.58 34.34 25.57
C ALA A 33 10.87 33.52 25.45
N THR A 34 11.93 34.10 25.98
CA THR A 34 13.34 33.97 25.61
C THR A 34 14.18 33.07 26.52
N ALA A 35 15.27 32.55 25.93
CA ALA A 35 16.65 32.46 26.42
C ALA A 35 17.00 31.68 27.71
N GLY A 36 18.02 30.82 27.57
CA GLY A 36 18.82 30.26 28.66
C GLY A 36 20.15 29.71 28.14
N LEU A 37 21.12 30.61 27.94
CA LEU A 37 22.53 30.33 27.70
C LEU A 37 23.18 29.88 29.02
N ILE A 38 23.87 28.73 29.05
CA ILE A 38 24.90 28.45 30.05
C ILE A 38 26.18 28.03 29.32
N LEU A 39 27.16 28.92 29.36
CA LEU A 39 28.56 28.66 29.11
C LEU A 39 29.21 28.24 30.43
N ALA A 40 29.95 27.14 30.43
CA ALA A 40 31.02 26.89 31.38
C ALA A 40 32.15 26.18 30.65
N GLY A 41 33.29 26.87 30.53
CA GLY A 41 34.51 26.34 29.95
C GLY A 41 35.29 25.46 30.92
N GLY A 42 36.21 24.70 30.36
CA GLY A 42 37.21 23.94 31.09
C GLY A 42 38.24 23.37 30.11
N LEU A 43 39.33 24.11 29.91
CA LEU A 43 40.55 23.62 29.27
C LEU A 43 41.18 22.51 30.14
N GLY A 44 41.56 21.41 29.50
CA GLY A 44 42.46 20.40 30.05
C GLY A 44 43.26 19.77 28.91
N TYR A 45 44.53 20.15 28.79
CA TYR A 45 45.51 19.53 27.90
C TYR A 45 45.93 18.16 28.45
N GLY A 46 46.07 17.16 27.57
CA GLY A 46 46.70 15.88 27.90
C GLY A 46 46.84 15.00 26.66
N LEU A 47 48.06 14.95 26.10
CA LEU A 47 48.47 14.10 24.98
C LEU A 47 48.19 12.61 25.26
N SER A 48 47.67 11.88 24.27
CA SER A 48 48.21 10.56 23.87
C SER A 48 47.59 10.05 22.55
N ALA A 49 48.49 9.83 21.57
CA ALA A 49 48.47 8.84 20.49
C ALA A 49 47.19 8.61 19.65
N GLU A 50 47.30 8.92 18.34
CA GLU A 50 46.46 8.30 17.30
C GLU A 50 46.81 6.81 17.11
N PRO A 51 45.90 6.05 16.48
CA PRO A 51 46.26 5.65 15.13
C PRO A 51 45.13 5.81 14.11
N SER A 52 45.55 6.22 12.91
CA SER A 52 44.80 6.22 11.66
C SER A 52 43.93 4.97 11.49
N ALA A 53 42.63 5.19 11.27
CA ALA A 53 41.76 4.16 10.72
C ALA A 53 42.17 3.90 9.26
N LYS A 54 42.84 2.77 9.05
CA LYS A 54 43.24 2.22 7.76
C LYS A 54 41.97 1.88 6.98
N ALA A 55 41.80 2.49 5.80
CA ALA A 55 40.82 2.05 4.82
C ALA A 55 41.13 0.59 4.46
N ALA A 56 40.23 -0.33 4.78
CA ALA A 56 40.30 -1.70 4.33
C ALA A 56 39.74 -1.77 2.90
N SER A 57 40.63 -2.05 1.96
CA SER A 57 40.30 -2.39 0.58
C SER A 57 39.37 -3.60 0.54
N PHE A 58 38.28 -3.48 -0.21
CA PHE A 58 37.42 -4.59 -0.59
C PHE A 58 38.04 -5.29 -1.81
N ASP A 59 38.59 -6.48 -1.60
CA ASP A 59 38.83 -7.45 -2.65
C ASP A 59 38.28 -8.80 -2.17
N GLY A 60 37.52 -9.47 -3.02
CA GLY A 60 36.93 -10.77 -2.68
C GLY A 60 35.61 -11.05 -3.39
N GLY A 61 35.70 -11.75 -4.51
CA GLY A 61 34.65 -12.20 -5.42
C GLY A 61 33.29 -12.56 -4.82
N LEU A 62 32.24 -12.15 -5.54
CA LEU A 62 30.87 -12.54 -5.31
C LEU A 62 30.69 -14.04 -5.62
N ASN A 63 30.53 -14.84 -4.58
CA ASN A 63 30.00 -16.19 -4.67
C ASN A 63 28.76 -16.25 -3.78
N TYR A 64 27.62 -15.82 -4.32
CA TYR A 64 26.33 -15.90 -3.62
C TYR A 64 25.76 -17.31 -3.75
N SER A 65 26.28 -18.22 -2.92
CA SER A 65 25.48 -19.33 -2.42
C SER A 65 25.07 -18.96 -1.01
N GLN A 66 24.09 -18.07 -0.88
CA GLN A 66 23.46 -17.79 0.40
C GLN A 66 22.61 -19.03 0.78
N PRO A 67 22.85 -19.68 1.93
CA PRO A 67 21.95 -20.71 2.42
C PRO A 67 20.58 -20.08 2.63
N ALA A 68 19.51 -20.74 2.17
CA ALA A 68 18.14 -20.33 2.41
C ALA A 68 17.93 -20.14 3.92
N GLU A 69 17.95 -18.88 4.35
CA GLU A 69 17.53 -18.48 5.68
C GLU A 69 16.10 -18.96 5.82
N ALA A 70 15.82 -19.75 6.86
CA ALA A 70 14.51 -20.36 7.06
C ALA A 70 13.43 -19.29 6.90
N ALA A 71 12.57 -19.47 5.88
CA ALA A 71 11.53 -18.50 5.54
C ALA A 71 10.78 -18.12 6.82
N SER A 72 10.95 -16.88 7.27
CA SER A 72 10.24 -16.42 8.45
C SER A 72 8.76 -16.51 8.15
N SER A 73 7.97 -17.01 9.10
CA SER A 73 6.53 -17.24 8.88
C SER A 73 5.75 -15.95 8.63
N ASP A 74 6.40 -14.79 8.75
CA ASP A 74 5.87 -13.47 8.46
C ASP A 74 6.31 -12.89 7.10
N GLY A 75 7.19 -13.55 6.35
CA GLY A 75 7.73 -13.08 5.07
C GLY A 75 8.96 -12.20 5.18
N GLY A 76 9.34 -11.76 6.39
CA GLY A 76 10.58 -11.02 6.63
C GLY A 76 10.49 -9.53 6.31
N LEU A 77 11.65 -8.88 6.18
CA LEU A 77 11.74 -7.47 5.82
C LEU A 77 11.59 -7.26 4.30
N PRO A 78 11.02 -6.14 3.85
CA PRO A 78 10.92 -5.82 2.42
C PRO A 78 12.30 -5.56 1.78
N PRO A 79 12.43 -5.71 0.45
CA PRO A 79 11.38 -6.11 -0.50
C PRO A 79 11.05 -7.61 -0.39
N TRP A 80 9.76 -7.94 -0.51
CA TRP A 80 9.29 -9.32 -0.45
C TRP A 80 9.29 -9.97 -1.83
N THR A 81 9.79 -11.19 -1.92
CA THR A 81 9.72 -12.03 -3.13
C THR A 81 8.53 -12.98 -3.05
N THR A 82 8.14 -13.60 -4.15
CA THR A 82 7.20 -14.72 -4.11
C THR A 82 7.86 -15.98 -3.51
N PRO A 83 7.10 -16.81 -2.78
CA PRO A 83 7.60 -18.10 -2.30
C PRO A 83 7.92 -19.04 -3.46
N ALA A 84 8.96 -19.87 -3.30
CA ALA A 84 9.31 -20.89 -4.30
C ALA A 84 8.21 -21.96 -4.47
N ASP A 85 7.51 -22.31 -3.39
CA ASP A 85 6.30 -23.13 -3.41
C ASP A 85 5.10 -22.28 -2.95
N PRO A 86 4.22 -21.85 -3.87
CA PRO A 86 3.09 -21.00 -3.54
C PRO A 86 1.89 -21.78 -2.98
N LEU A 87 1.84 -23.11 -3.15
CA LEU A 87 0.65 -23.91 -2.86
C LEU A 87 0.21 -23.86 -1.39
N PRO A 88 1.11 -23.89 -0.38
CA PRO A 88 0.71 -23.75 1.01
C PRO A 88 0.04 -22.41 1.32
N GLY A 89 0.57 -21.31 0.76
CA GLY A 89 0.02 -19.97 0.93
C GLY A 89 -1.34 -19.83 0.27
N ILE A 90 -1.47 -20.32 -0.97
CA ILE A 90 -2.74 -20.35 -1.72
C ILE A 90 -3.82 -21.07 -0.92
N LYS A 91 -3.50 -22.26 -0.38
CA LYS A 91 -4.42 -23.02 0.47
C LYS A 91 -4.78 -22.27 1.75
N ALA A 92 -3.80 -21.64 2.40
CA ALA A 92 -4.02 -20.85 3.62
C ALA A 92 -4.93 -19.63 3.38
N ALA A 93 -4.87 -19.03 2.18
CA ALA A 93 -5.76 -17.95 1.75
C ALA A 93 -7.19 -18.43 1.41
N GLY A 94 -7.46 -19.74 1.46
CA GLY A 94 -8.73 -20.33 1.05
C GLY A 94 -8.95 -20.28 -0.46
N LEU A 95 -7.87 -20.20 -1.23
CA LEU A 95 -7.90 -20.12 -2.69
C LEU A 95 -7.46 -21.44 -3.31
N THR A 96 -7.76 -21.60 -4.60
CA THR A 96 -7.34 -22.74 -5.42
C THR A 96 -6.77 -22.22 -6.74
N THR A 97 -5.78 -22.89 -7.29
CA THR A 97 -5.32 -22.61 -8.65
C THR A 97 -6.16 -23.37 -9.67
N GLY A 98 -6.24 -22.82 -10.88
CA GLY A 98 -6.95 -23.45 -11.99
C GLY A 98 -6.91 -22.60 -13.25
N PRO A 99 -7.76 -22.93 -14.24
CA PRO A 99 -8.03 -22.00 -15.34
C PRO A 99 -8.64 -20.70 -14.78
N MET A 100 -8.38 -19.58 -15.44
CA MET A 100 -8.95 -18.28 -15.08
C MET A 100 -10.47 -18.28 -15.28
N GLY A 101 -11.18 -17.62 -14.35
CA GLY A 101 -12.63 -17.45 -14.45
C GLY A 101 -13.00 -16.23 -15.31
N THR A 102 -14.16 -16.31 -15.96
CA THR A 102 -14.64 -15.22 -16.85
C THR A 102 -15.98 -14.64 -16.41
N ALA A 103 -16.53 -15.12 -15.30
CA ALA A 103 -17.81 -14.62 -14.77
C ALA A 103 -17.66 -13.21 -14.19
N GLU A 104 -16.48 -12.91 -13.66
CA GLU A 104 -16.10 -11.60 -13.13
C GLU A 104 -14.62 -11.36 -13.38
N HIS A 105 -14.31 -10.23 -14.01
CA HIS A 105 -12.95 -9.81 -14.34
C HIS A 105 -12.80 -8.32 -14.06
N TYR A 106 -11.98 -7.98 -13.07
CA TYR A 106 -11.62 -6.60 -12.75
C TYR A 106 -10.25 -6.53 -12.10
N HIS A 107 -9.71 -5.32 -11.99
CA HIS A 107 -8.40 -5.09 -11.40
C HIS A 107 -8.49 -4.12 -10.23
N ALA A 108 -7.54 -4.21 -9.32
CA ALA A 108 -7.27 -3.25 -8.27
C ALA A 108 -5.77 -2.93 -8.26
N HIS A 109 -5.35 -1.90 -7.53
CA HIS A 109 -3.96 -1.51 -7.44
C HIS A 109 -3.50 -1.39 -5.99
N LEU A 110 -2.27 -1.83 -5.71
CA LEU A 110 -1.63 -1.73 -4.41
C LEU A 110 -0.26 -1.04 -4.51
N ASP A 111 -0.12 0.06 -3.79
CA ASP A 111 1.18 0.64 -3.44
C ASP A 111 1.57 0.27 -2.01
N ILE A 112 2.87 0.04 -1.78
CA ILE A 112 3.43 -0.12 -0.44
C ILE A 112 4.53 0.91 -0.24
N PHE A 113 4.48 1.63 0.88
CA PHE A 113 5.48 2.60 1.29
C PHE A 113 6.04 2.23 2.67
N ILE A 114 7.37 2.15 2.77
CA ILE A 114 8.09 1.88 4.01
C ILE A 114 9.02 3.06 4.30
N ASP A 115 8.79 3.73 5.43
CA ASP A 115 9.48 4.95 5.85
C ASP A 115 9.55 5.99 4.69
N GLY A 116 8.41 6.20 4.02
CA GLY A 116 8.24 7.16 2.92
C GLY A 116 8.78 6.70 1.56
N LYS A 117 9.37 5.51 1.46
CA LYS A 117 9.93 4.97 0.21
C LYS A 117 9.01 3.92 -0.41
N PRO A 118 8.74 3.96 -1.73
CA PRO A 118 7.97 2.92 -2.39
C PRO A 118 8.72 1.58 -2.35
N VAL A 119 7.98 0.51 -2.11
CA VAL A 119 8.45 -0.88 -2.17
C VAL A 119 7.69 -1.58 -3.31
N PRO A 120 8.39 -2.20 -4.27
CA PRO A 120 7.72 -2.91 -5.36
C PRO A 120 6.94 -4.10 -4.82
N MET A 121 5.83 -4.41 -5.48
CA MET A 121 5.10 -5.66 -5.25
C MET A 121 5.85 -6.82 -5.91
N ALA A 122 5.71 -8.04 -5.39
CA ALA A 122 6.24 -9.20 -6.10
C ALA A 122 5.40 -9.51 -7.33
N ALA A 123 6.05 -9.90 -8.43
CA ALA A 123 5.36 -10.51 -9.56
C ALA A 123 4.91 -11.93 -9.20
N ASP A 124 3.96 -12.47 -9.96
CA ASP A 124 3.55 -13.88 -9.92
C ASP A 124 2.94 -14.38 -8.59
N ILE A 125 2.44 -13.48 -7.74
CA ILE A 125 1.67 -13.87 -6.55
C ILE A 125 0.44 -14.63 -7.00
N GLY A 126 0.24 -15.83 -6.44
CA GLY A 126 -0.90 -16.69 -6.76
C GLY A 126 -0.77 -17.50 -8.05
N ILE A 127 0.42 -17.53 -8.66
CA ILE A 127 0.71 -18.32 -9.86
C ILE A 127 1.56 -19.53 -9.46
N GLU A 128 1.16 -20.73 -9.88
CA GLU A 128 1.94 -21.95 -9.72
C GLU A 128 2.92 -22.10 -10.90
N PRO A 129 4.24 -22.05 -10.65
CA PRO A 129 5.24 -21.86 -11.70
C PRO A 129 5.38 -23.06 -12.65
N VAL A 130 5.06 -24.28 -12.22
CA VAL A 130 5.25 -25.49 -13.06
C VAL A 130 4.13 -25.63 -14.08
N SER A 131 2.88 -25.44 -13.66
CA SER A 131 1.68 -25.58 -14.49
C SER A 131 1.25 -24.27 -15.15
N GLY A 132 1.67 -23.12 -14.61
CA GLY A 132 1.18 -21.81 -15.00
C GLY A 132 -0.27 -21.54 -14.59
N THR A 133 -0.87 -22.42 -13.78
CA THR A 133 -2.22 -22.19 -13.22
C THR A 133 -2.16 -21.09 -12.17
N MET A 134 -3.28 -20.37 -12.00
CA MET A 134 -3.33 -19.23 -11.10
C MET A 134 -4.60 -19.24 -10.27
N THR A 135 -4.57 -18.54 -9.14
CA THR A 135 -5.77 -18.28 -8.35
C THR A 135 -6.63 -17.20 -9.00
N ALA A 136 -7.89 -17.09 -8.59
CA ALA A 136 -8.75 -15.98 -9.00
C ALA A 136 -8.28 -14.61 -8.49
N LEU A 137 -7.22 -14.53 -7.69
CA LEU A 137 -6.66 -13.31 -7.10
C LEU A 137 -5.13 -13.34 -7.27
N HIS A 138 -4.57 -12.70 -8.29
CA HIS A 138 -3.14 -12.84 -8.60
C HIS A 138 -2.51 -11.57 -9.15
N THR A 139 -1.20 -11.59 -9.38
CA THR A 139 -0.45 -10.51 -10.05
C THR A 139 0.43 -11.07 -11.16
N HIS A 140 0.64 -10.31 -12.23
CA HIS A 140 1.57 -10.69 -13.30
C HIS A 140 2.93 -9.98 -13.23
N ASP A 141 3.02 -8.84 -12.54
CA ASP A 141 4.25 -8.06 -12.50
C ASP A 141 4.37 -7.26 -11.20
N SER A 142 5.44 -6.48 -11.09
CA SER A 142 5.78 -5.70 -9.90
C SER A 142 5.14 -4.31 -9.83
N ARG A 143 4.29 -3.94 -10.79
CA ARG A 143 3.63 -2.62 -10.82
C ARG A 143 2.61 -2.45 -9.70
N GLY A 144 2.10 -3.55 -9.14
CA GLY A 144 1.07 -3.52 -8.09
C GLY A 144 -0.36 -3.76 -8.59
N VAL A 145 -0.55 -4.14 -9.86
CA VAL A 145 -1.87 -4.49 -10.41
C VAL A 145 -2.29 -5.87 -9.92
N ILE A 146 -3.43 -5.92 -9.24
CA ILE A 146 -4.06 -7.12 -8.73
C ILE A 146 -5.19 -7.52 -9.67
N HIS A 147 -5.12 -8.73 -10.19
CA HIS A 147 -6.11 -9.33 -11.08
C HIS A 147 -7.13 -10.11 -10.25
N ILE A 148 -8.42 -9.88 -10.53
CA ILE A 148 -9.52 -10.66 -10.00
C ILE A 148 -10.26 -11.31 -11.17
N GLU A 149 -10.20 -12.64 -11.25
CA GLU A 149 -10.72 -13.43 -12.36
C GLU A 149 -11.49 -14.66 -11.85
N SER A 150 -12.75 -14.42 -11.47
CA SER A 150 -13.58 -15.42 -10.79
C SER A 150 -14.47 -16.22 -11.73
N HIS A 151 -14.68 -17.49 -11.38
CA HIS A 151 -15.66 -18.38 -12.00
C HIS A 151 -17.09 -18.09 -11.55
N THR A 152 -17.26 -17.35 -10.45
CA THR A 152 -18.56 -17.06 -9.86
C THR A 152 -18.75 -15.55 -9.71
N LYS A 153 -19.87 -15.05 -10.24
CA LYS A 153 -20.23 -13.64 -10.09
C LYS A 153 -20.58 -13.31 -8.64
N GLY A 154 -20.05 -12.20 -8.15
CA GLY A 154 -20.28 -11.71 -6.78
C GLY A 154 -19.35 -12.32 -5.74
N ASP A 155 -18.40 -13.18 -6.13
CA ASP A 155 -17.31 -13.58 -5.25
C ASP A 155 -16.49 -12.35 -4.87
N THR A 156 -16.12 -12.28 -3.59
CA THR A 156 -15.34 -11.16 -3.04
C THR A 156 -13.97 -11.64 -2.61
N TYR A 157 -12.95 -10.84 -2.92
CA TYR A 157 -11.57 -11.11 -2.54
C TYR A 157 -11.03 -9.98 -1.66
N THR A 158 -10.19 -10.33 -0.70
CA THR A 158 -9.61 -9.35 0.23
C THR A 158 -8.12 -9.15 0.02
N LEU A 159 -7.63 -8.00 0.45
CA LEU A 159 -6.19 -7.73 0.53
C LEU A 159 -5.48 -8.77 1.42
N GLY A 160 -6.14 -9.21 2.50
CA GLY A 160 -5.60 -10.26 3.37
C GLY A 160 -5.39 -11.59 2.66
N GLN A 161 -6.28 -12.00 1.76
CA GLN A 161 -6.09 -13.23 0.97
C GLN A 161 -4.87 -13.12 0.05
N LEU A 162 -4.66 -11.97 -0.57
CA LEU A 162 -3.47 -11.69 -1.40
C LEU A 162 -2.18 -11.80 -0.58
N PHE A 163 -2.13 -11.15 0.58
CA PHE A 163 -0.96 -11.21 1.46
C PHE A 163 -0.73 -12.60 2.04
N THR A 164 -1.80 -13.33 2.36
CA THR A 164 -1.72 -14.70 2.87
C THR A 164 -1.11 -15.65 1.84
N GLN A 165 -1.54 -15.58 0.57
CA GLN A 165 -0.94 -16.42 -0.47
C GLN A 165 0.47 -15.98 -0.87
N TRP A 166 0.78 -14.69 -0.72
CA TRP A 166 2.13 -14.16 -0.90
C TRP A 166 3.09 -14.62 0.21
N GLY A 167 2.57 -14.99 1.38
CA GLY A 167 3.40 -15.36 2.53
C GLY A 167 3.94 -14.14 3.30
N VAL A 168 3.31 -12.98 3.15
CA VAL A 168 3.64 -11.76 3.89
C VAL A 168 2.54 -11.52 4.92
N THR A 169 2.90 -11.42 6.20
CA THR A 169 1.91 -11.12 7.24
C THR A 169 1.30 -9.74 7.00
N LEU A 170 -0.03 -9.63 7.06
CA LEU A 170 -0.75 -8.37 7.09
C LEU A 170 -1.80 -8.40 8.20
N THR A 171 -1.70 -7.45 9.13
CA THR A 171 -2.67 -7.22 10.21
C THR A 171 -2.89 -5.71 10.38
N ALA A 172 -3.75 -5.33 11.33
CA ALA A 172 -3.95 -3.92 11.73
C ALA A 172 -2.66 -3.17 12.07
N ASP A 173 -1.62 -3.87 12.54
CA ASP A 173 -0.38 -3.30 13.05
C ASP A 173 0.89 -3.89 12.44
N ARG A 174 0.79 -4.85 11.51
CA ARG A 174 1.96 -5.52 10.92
C ARG A 174 1.90 -5.64 9.42
N ILE A 175 3.05 -5.47 8.79
CA ILE A 175 3.31 -5.83 7.39
C ILE A 175 4.67 -6.54 7.30
N GLY A 176 4.67 -7.82 6.95
CA GLY A 176 5.88 -8.64 7.04
C GLY A 176 6.41 -8.74 8.48
N ALA A 177 7.73 -8.61 8.62
CA ALA A 177 8.41 -8.49 9.92
C ALA A 177 8.30 -7.09 10.57
N LEU A 178 7.65 -6.12 9.91
CA LEU A 178 7.49 -4.76 10.42
C LEU A 178 6.25 -4.66 11.32
N THR A 179 6.41 -4.14 12.53
CA THR A 179 5.33 -4.02 13.54
C THR A 179 5.22 -2.58 14.04
N ALA A 180 4.00 -2.04 14.03
CA ALA A 180 3.72 -0.70 14.54
C ALA A 180 4.04 -0.61 16.05
N GLY A 181 4.56 0.54 16.46
CA GLY A 181 5.16 0.73 17.76
C GLY A 181 6.39 1.64 17.69
N GLY A 182 6.87 2.15 18.82
CA GLY A 182 8.05 3.01 18.87
C GLY A 182 7.93 4.28 18.00
N GLY A 183 6.70 4.81 17.82
CA GLY A 183 6.42 5.96 16.96
C GLY A 183 6.21 5.63 15.47
N LYS A 184 6.26 4.35 15.09
CA LYS A 184 5.88 3.87 13.74
C LYS A 184 4.44 3.38 13.73
N THR A 185 3.77 3.57 12.60
CA THR A 185 2.38 3.13 12.34
C THR A 185 2.31 2.37 11.03
N LEU A 186 1.35 1.45 10.91
CA LEU A 186 0.84 0.95 9.63
C LEU A 186 -0.50 1.65 9.36
N THR A 187 -0.60 2.34 8.23
CA THR A 187 -1.83 3.04 7.82
C THR A 187 -2.21 2.62 6.41
N ALA A 188 -3.49 2.28 6.22
CA ALA A 188 -4.03 2.02 4.89
C ALA A 188 -4.79 3.24 4.35
N TYR A 189 -4.73 3.41 3.04
CA TYR A 189 -5.52 4.38 2.30
C TYR A 189 -6.26 3.68 1.17
N ILE A 190 -7.51 4.08 0.94
CA ILE A 190 -8.34 3.68 -0.20
C ILE A 190 -8.68 4.94 -0.97
N ASP A 191 -8.28 5.01 -2.23
CA ASP A 191 -8.51 6.15 -3.12
C ASP A 191 -8.08 7.49 -2.47
N GLY A 192 -6.89 7.47 -1.84
CA GLY A 192 -6.28 8.64 -1.19
C GLY A 192 -6.89 9.02 0.16
N LYS A 193 -7.89 8.26 0.65
CA LYS A 193 -8.53 8.49 1.95
C LYS A 193 -8.08 7.44 2.94
N ARG A 194 -7.76 7.86 4.16
CA ARG A 194 -7.39 6.94 5.23
C ARG A 194 -8.51 5.93 5.47
N ALA A 195 -8.16 4.66 5.46
CA ALA A 195 -9.03 3.56 5.85
C ALA A 195 -8.79 3.22 7.33
N ASP A 196 -9.87 2.89 8.03
CA ASP A 196 -9.82 2.44 9.42
C ASP A 196 -9.92 0.92 9.51
N GLY A 197 -9.38 0.36 10.59
CA GLY A 197 -9.40 -1.08 10.85
C GLY A 197 -8.23 -1.85 10.25
N ASP A 198 -8.39 -3.17 10.19
CA ASP A 198 -7.37 -4.08 9.67
C ASP A 198 -7.30 -3.99 8.12
N PRO A 199 -6.15 -3.62 7.52
CA PRO A 199 -5.99 -3.60 6.08
C PRO A 199 -6.23 -4.97 5.42
N ALA A 200 -6.00 -6.09 6.13
CA ALA A 200 -6.28 -7.42 5.60
C ALA A 200 -7.78 -7.64 5.31
N ALA A 201 -8.67 -6.87 5.94
CA ALA A 201 -10.12 -6.95 5.74
C ALA A 201 -10.63 -6.11 4.55
N ILE A 202 -9.76 -5.37 3.85
CA ILE A 202 -10.16 -4.56 2.68
C ILE A 202 -10.64 -5.50 1.57
N VAL A 203 -11.93 -5.41 1.23
CA VAL A 203 -12.52 -6.08 0.07
C VAL A 203 -12.15 -5.30 -1.19
N LEU A 204 -11.46 -5.94 -2.11
CA LEU A 204 -11.03 -5.36 -3.38
C LEU A 204 -12.25 -5.08 -4.28
N LYS A 205 -12.19 -3.98 -5.02
CA LYS A 205 -13.25 -3.54 -5.94
C LYS A 205 -12.64 -3.09 -7.27
N PRO A 206 -13.44 -3.04 -8.36
CA PRO A 206 -12.97 -2.55 -9.65
C PRO A 206 -12.29 -1.19 -9.53
N HIS A 207 -11.05 -1.12 -10.04
CA HIS A 207 -10.15 0.02 -10.09
C HIS A 207 -9.90 0.71 -8.74
N MET A 208 -10.04 -0.01 -7.63
CA MET A 208 -9.67 0.49 -6.30
C MET A 208 -8.16 0.75 -6.24
N GLN A 209 -7.77 1.91 -5.72
CA GLN A 209 -6.39 2.22 -5.34
C GLN A 209 -6.20 2.00 -3.85
N VAL A 210 -5.32 1.09 -3.46
CA VAL A 210 -4.92 0.88 -2.06
C VAL A 210 -3.47 1.33 -1.88
N ALA A 211 -3.19 2.01 -0.77
CA ALA A 211 -1.81 2.25 -0.33
C ALA A 211 -1.63 1.79 1.12
N LEU A 212 -0.60 0.98 1.37
CA LEU A 212 -0.14 0.63 2.72
C LEU A 212 1.10 1.45 3.05
N VAL A 213 1.06 2.17 4.15
CA VAL A 213 2.14 3.08 4.57
C VAL A 213 2.60 2.66 5.96
N TYR A 214 3.81 2.11 6.04
CA TYR A 214 4.47 1.82 7.30
C TYR A 214 5.59 2.83 7.57
N GLY A 215 5.68 3.34 8.79
CA GLY A 215 6.77 4.19 9.22
C GLY A 215 6.35 5.23 10.25
N THR A 216 7.24 6.17 10.56
CA THR A 216 6.87 7.33 11.38
C THR A 216 5.85 8.19 10.61
N PRO A 217 4.71 8.59 11.22
CA PRO A 217 3.71 9.38 10.54
C PRO A 217 4.29 10.67 9.94
N ASP A 218 4.17 10.79 8.63
CA ASP A 218 4.52 11.99 7.87
C ASP A 218 3.23 12.70 7.44
N LEU A 219 2.99 13.87 8.03
CA LEU A 219 1.79 14.68 7.72
C LEU A 219 1.85 15.34 6.34
N SER A 220 3.02 15.36 5.70
CA SER A 220 3.19 15.87 4.34
C SER A 220 3.01 14.79 3.26
N PHE A 221 2.98 13.52 3.66
CA PHE A 221 2.72 12.41 2.74
C PHE A 221 1.33 12.56 2.11
N THR A 222 1.30 12.55 0.77
CA THR A 222 0.05 12.56 0.00
C THR A 222 -0.19 11.15 -0.53
N PRO A 223 -1.18 10.40 0.02
CA PRO A 223 -1.48 9.06 -0.44
C PRO A 223 -2.00 9.08 -1.89
N PRO A 224 -1.63 8.08 -2.72
CA PRO A 224 -2.15 7.97 -4.07
C PRO A 224 -3.67 7.81 -4.03
N ALA A 225 -4.36 8.56 -4.89
CA ALA A 225 -5.82 8.56 -4.98
C ALA A 225 -6.36 7.76 -6.16
N ALA A 226 -5.51 7.43 -7.13
CA ALA A 226 -5.86 6.64 -8.31
C ALA A 226 -4.60 6.02 -8.92
N TYR A 227 -4.80 4.92 -9.65
CA TYR A 227 -3.83 4.33 -10.55
C TYR A 227 -4.30 4.48 -12.00
N THR A 228 -3.37 4.63 -12.93
CA THR A 228 -3.67 4.63 -14.37
C THR A 228 -3.48 3.21 -14.91
N PHE A 229 -4.57 2.45 -14.93
CA PHE A 229 -4.63 1.10 -15.51
C PHE A 229 -4.38 1.12 -17.02
N GLN A 230 -3.73 0.09 -17.54
CA GLN A 230 -3.55 -0.08 -18.98
C GLN A 230 -4.86 -0.49 -19.66
N PRO A 231 -5.01 -0.34 -20.99
CA PRO A 231 -6.18 -0.84 -21.69
C PRO A 231 -6.38 -2.35 -21.45
N GLY A 232 -7.54 -2.72 -20.91
CA GLY A 232 -7.85 -4.10 -20.53
C GLY A 232 -7.65 -4.39 -19.04
N GLU A 233 -7.00 -3.48 -18.31
CA GLU A 233 -6.95 -3.45 -16.84
C GLU A 233 -8.08 -2.58 -16.27
#